data_AF-A0AA88UGT6-F1
#
_entry.id   AF-A0AA88UGT6-F1
#
_cell.length_a   1.000
_cell.length_b   1.000
_cell.length_c   1.000
_cell.angle_alpha   90.00
_cell.angle_beta   90.00
_cell.angle_gamma   90.00
#
_symmetry.space_group_name_H-M   'P 1'
#
loop_
_entity.id
_entity.type
_entity.pdbx_description
1 polymer ?
#
loop_
_entity_poly.entity_id
_entity_poly.type
_entity_poly.pdbx_seq_one_letter_code
_entity_poly.pdbx_strand_id
1 'polypeptide(L)'
;MVINRYEKVLPSIDVFVCTADPQVEPPLMVINTVLSLMAYSYPPEKLNVYLSDDGGSDLMFYALLEASRFSTYWLPFCKKLKIEPRSPAAYFATACEPTDDPVMANEWSSIKSTFREEERGHDIAFVQYPQQFYNITKNDIYSCSLRVTMEVEMAGLDANGGPCYIGTGCFLRRDILCGKNYSKECKIDWKKENTDRKVQEGADMLEDTCRVLASCTYEMGLKYGCAVEDVITGLAIHCRGWRSVFYNPERKGFLGVAPTTLLQTLVQYKRWSEGDFQIFLSRYCPFVYGHKMIPLKLQISYCIFVLWAPNCLATLNYAAVPSLGLLKGVPLFPKISDPWTLAFAYVITAKYTYSLGEFLWCGATFQGWWNNQRMWLYQRLTSFLFGFLDTIFKAIGLAKSGFIITAKTSEEDVSSRYEKEIMEFGANSPMFNILATVALVNLLGFVAGVKRVVLDMQNEDFNLLGLQIILCGLVVLVNLPLYQGLFFRKDNGRIPSSV
;
A
#
# COMPACT_ATOMS: atom_id res chain seq x y z
N MET A 1 -16.60 -23.21 -12.70
CA MET A 1 -16.34 -23.97 -13.96
C MET A 1 -14.94 -24.58 -14.03
N VAL A 2 -13.86 -23.87 -13.69
CA VAL A 2 -12.47 -24.43 -13.71
C VAL A 2 -12.32 -25.63 -12.76
N ILE A 3 -12.83 -25.52 -11.53
CA ILE A 3 -12.80 -26.62 -10.54
C ILE A 3 -13.51 -27.86 -11.11
N ASN A 4 -14.72 -27.72 -11.67
CA ASN A 4 -15.45 -28.84 -12.27
C ASN A 4 -14.76 -29.48 -13.48
N ARG A 5 -13.87 -28.74 -14.17
CA ARG A 5 -13.16 -29.22 -15.37
C ARG A 5 -11.79 -29.82 -15.05
N TYR A 6 -11.15 -29.36 -13.97
CA TYR A 6 -9.76 -29.69 -13.63
C TYR A 6 -9.56 -30.18 -12.20
N GLU A 7 -10.62 -30.56 -11.46
CA GLU A 7 -10.55 -30.98 -10.05
C GLU A 7 -9.37 -31.92 -9.74
N LYS A 8 -9.15 -32.90 -10.63
CA LYS A 8 -8.04 -33.87 -10.54
C LYS A 8 -6.65 -33.28 -10.82
N VAL A 9 -6.55 -32.17 -11.56
CA VAL A 9 -5.30 -31.55 -12.04
C VAL A 9 -4.98 -30.23 -11.34
N LEU A 10 -5.85 -29.73 -10.45
CA LEU A 10 -5.56 -28.56 -9.62
C LEU A 10 -4.27 -28.76 -8.79
N PRO A 11 -3.38 -27.76 -8.68
CA PRO A 11 -2.18 -27.84 -7.86
C PRO A 11 -2.51 -27.77 -6.36
N SER A 12 -1.56 -28.17 -5.50
CA SER A 12 -1.65 -27.87 -4.08
C SER A 12 -1.32 -26.39 -3.81
N ILE A 13 -2.03 -25.78 -2.87
CA ILE A 13 -1.87 -24.38 -2.46
C ILE A 13 -1.59 -24.33 -0.96
N ASP A 14 -0.48 -23.68 -0.61
CA ASP A 14 -0.12 -23.39 0.77
C ASP A 14 -0.27 -21.90 1.02
N VAL A 15 -1.11 -21.52 1.99
CA VAL A 15 -1.37 -20.14 2.36
C VAL A 15 -0.67 -19.84 3.68
N PHE A 16 0.13 -18.79 3.70
CA PHE A 16 0.86 -18.33 4.88
C PHE A 16 0.21 -17.09 5.47
N VAL A 17 -0.03 -17.13 6.78
CA VAL A 17 -0.43 -16.00 7.61
C VAL A 17 0.70 -15.78 8.61
N CYS A 18 1.22 -14.56 8.70
CA CYS A 18 2.25 -14.21 9.66
C CYS A 18 1.71 -13.18 10.65
N THR A 19 2.07 -13.31 11.92
CA THR A 19 1.75 -12.38 13.00
C THR A 19 3.00 -12.17 13.86
N ALA A 20 3.15 -11.00 14.46
CA ALA A 20 4.36 -10.69 15.23
C ALA A 20 4.10 -10.30 16.69
N ASP A 21 2.97 -9.64 16.98
CA ASP A 21 2.66 -9.19 18.34
C ASP A 21 1.14 -9.24 18.59
N PRO A 22 0.66 -10.07 19.53
CA PRO A 22 -0.77 -10.23 19.81
C PRO A 22 -1.42 -8.98 20.43
N GLN A 23 -0.66 -8.02 20.97
CA GLN A 23 -1.20 -6.75 21.48
C GLN A 23 -1.45 -5.75 20.36
N VAL A 24 -0.54 -5.73 19.37
CA VAL A 24 -0.61 -4.82 18.21
C VAL A 24 -1.53 -5.39 17.13
N GLU A 25 -1.57 -6.71 17.00
CA GLU A 25 -2.36 -7.51 16.06
C GLU A 25 -3.23 -8.50 16.84
N PRO A 26 -4.44 -8.09 17.29
CA PRO A 26 -5.24 -8.92 18.20
C PRO A 26 -5.53 -10.32 17.64
N PRO A 27 -5.44 -11.38 18.46
CA PRO A 27 -5.66 -12.75 18.00
C PRO A 27 -6.97 -12.95 17.24
N LEU A 28 -8.04 -12.28 17.67
CA LEU A 28 -9.34 -12.37 16.99
C LEU A 28 -9.27 -11.94 15.51
N MET A 29 -8.48 -10.91 15.18
CA MET A 29 -8.27 -10.46 13.81
C MET A 29 -7.52 -11.50 12.97
N VAL A 30 -6.47 -12.09 13.55
CA VAL A 30 -5.68 -13.17 12.92
C VAL A 30 -6.56 -14.41 12.69
N ILE A 31 -7.33 -14.82 13.69
CA ILE A 31 -8.24 -15.97 13.61
C ILE A 31 -9.33 -15.78 12.55
N ASN A 32 -9.93 -14.59 12.44
CA ASN A 32 -10.89 -14.30 11.37
C ASN A 32 -10.29 -14.50 9.98
N THR A 33 -9.00 -14.15 9.81
CA THR A 33 -8.26 -14.38 8.57
C THR A 33 -8.06 -15.87 8.31
N VAL A 34 -7.60 -16.63 9.32
CA VAL A 34 -7.41 -18.09 9.22
C VAL A 34 -8.73 -18.80 8.86
N LEU A 35 -9.83 -18.47 9.54
CA LEU A 35 -11.15 -19.04 9.28
C LEU A 35 -11.67 -18.73 7.87
N SER A 36 -11.42 -17.51 7.38
CA SER A 36 -11.76 -17.11 6.01
C SER A 36 -11.01 -17.95 4.98
N LEU A 37 -9.70 -18.16 5.19
CA LEU A 37 -8.85 -18.96 4.32
C LEU A 37 -9.26 -20.44 4.31
N MET A 38 -9.55 -21.02 5.48
CA MET A 38 -10.04 -22.41 5.60
C MET A 38 -11.40 -22.62 4.91
N ALA A 39 -12.19 -21.55 4.72
CA ALA A 39 -13.48 -21.58 4.04
C ALA A 39 -13.37 -21.41 2.51
N TYR A 40 -12.17 -21.30 1.94
CA TYR A 40 -12.00 -21.15 0.49
C TYR A 40 -12.62 -22.33 -0.27
N SER A 41 -13.17 -22.01 -1.45
CA SER A 41 -13.75 -23.01 -2.34
C SER A 41 -12.65 -23.73 -3.12
N TYR A 42 -11.89 -24.58 -2.43
CA TYR A 42 -10.82 -25.40 -2.99
C TYR A 42 -10.90 -26.84 -2.44
N PRO A 43 -10.38 -27.87 -3.16
CA PRO A 43 -10.32 -29.22 -2.63
C PRO A 43 -9.56 -29.26 -1.28
N PRO A 44 -10.17 -29.76 -0.18
CA PRO A 44 -9.56 -29.74 1.15
C PRO A 44 -8.20 -30.44 1.22
N GLU A 45 -7.99 -31.48 0.43
CA GLU A 45 -6.74 -32.23 0.35
C GLU A 45 -5.62 -31.48 -0.41
N LYS A 46 -5.93 -30.31 -0.99
CA LYS A 46 -4.99 -29.48 -1.75
C LYS A 46 -4.81 -28.08 -1.17
N LEU A 47 -5.52 -27.71 -0.10
CA LEU A 47 -5.41 -26.40 0.54
C LEU A 47 -4.85 -26.55 1.96
N ASN A 48 -3.66 -26.03 2.18
CA ASN A 48 -3.05 -25.98 3.51
C ASN A 48 -2.93 -24.53 3.98
N VAL A 49 -3.23 -24.27 5.24
CA VAL A 49 -3.13 -22.94 5.85
C VAL A 49 -2.13 -23.01 7.00
N TYR A 50 -1.11 -22.17 6.96
CA TYR A 50 -0.04 -22.07 7.95
C TYR A 50 -0.09 -20.72 8.65
N LEU A 51 -0.04 -20.71 9.98
CA LEU A 51 0.13 -19.52 10.81
C LEU A 51 1.54 -19.52 11.40
N SER A 52 2.32 -18.50 11.11
CA SER A 52 3.63 -18.22 11.73
C SER A 52 3.47 -17.09 12.73
N ASP A 53 3.88 -17.30 13.98
CA ASP A 53 3.86 -16.29 15.04
C ASP A 53 5.28 -15.99 15.51
N ASP A 54 5.83 -14.86 15.07
CA ASP A 54 7.18 -14.42 15.44
C ASP A 54 7.26 -14.00 16.92
N GLY A 55 6.10 -13.69 17.54
CA GLY A 55 6.00 -13.34 18.96
C GLY A 55 5.98 -14.56 19.88
N GLY A 56 5.77 -15.77 19.35
CA GLY A 56 5.69 -17.01 20.13
C GLY A 56 4.64 -16.94 21.25
N SER A 57 3.46 -16.38 20.98
CA SER A 57 2.49 -16.03 22.01
C SER A 57 1.59 -17.21 22.40
N ASP A 58 1.57 -17.53 23.71
CA ASP A 58 0.60 -18.47 24.29
C ASP A 58 -0.86 -18.05 24.03
N LEU A 59 -1.11 -16.73 24.00
CA LEU A 59 -2.44 -16.18 23.72
C LEU A 59 -2.87 -16.46 22.28
N MET A 60 -1.94 -16.33 21.31
CA MET A 60 -2.21 -16.63 19.91
C MET A 60 -2.45 -18.14 19.73
N PHE A 61 -1.67 -18.98 20.41
CA PHE A 61 -1.88 -20.43 20.41
C PHE A 61 -3.26 -20.81 20.95
N TYR A 62 -3.68 -20.24 22.09
CA TYR A 62 -5.00 -20.48 22.65
C TYR A 62 -6.12 -20.00 21.72
N ALA A 63 -5.96 -18.82 21.09
CA ALA A 63 -6.92 -18.31 20.12
C ALA A 63 -7.06 -19.25 18.91
N LEU A 64 -5.97 -19.84 18.42
CA LEU A 64 -5.99 -20.81 17.34
C LEU A 64 -6.68 -22.12 17.73
N LEU A 65 -6.50 -22.57 18.97
CA LEU A 65 -7.21 -23.73 19.51
C LEU A 65 -8.73 -23.51 19.53
N GLU A 66 -9.18 -22.35 20.03
CA GLU A 66 -10.60 -21.99 20.02
C GLU A 66 -11.15 -21.81 18.60
N ALA A 67 -10.36 -21.21 17.70
CA ALA A 67 -10.70 -21.10 16.28
C ALA A 67 -10.92 -22.47 15.64
N SER A 68 -10.08 -23.46 15.96
CA SER A 68 -10.21 -24.83 15.47
C SER A 68 -11.55 -25.45 15.89
N ARG A 69 -11.95 -25.27 17.15
CA ARG A 69 -13.27 -25.68 17.64
C ARG A 69 -14.40 -24.98 16.89
N PHE A 70 -14.33 -23.66 16.74
CA PHE A 70 -15.35 -22.87 16.05
C PHE A 70 -15.45 -23.20 14.54
N SER A 71 -14.33 -23.54 13.90
CA SER A 71 -14.27 -23.88 12.48
C SER A 71 -15.17 -25.06 12.12
N THR A 72 -15.39 -25.99 13.05
CA THR A 72 -16.28 -27.16 12.86
C THR A 72 -17.74 -26.75 12.61
N TYR A 73 -18.15 -25.57 13.10
CA TYR A 73 -19.48 -24.99 12.85
C TYR A 73 -19.46 -24.02 11.68
N TRP A 74 -18.44 -23.16 11.60
CA TRP A 74 -18.34 -22.09 10.60
C TRP A 74 -18.15 -22.61 9.17
N LEU A 75 -17.26 -23.58 8.95
CA LEU A 75 -16.93 -24.04 7.60
C LEU A 75 -18.12 -24.74 6.90
N PRO A 76 -18.87 -25.64 7.56
CA PRO A 76 -20.09 -26.21 6.96
C PRO A 76 -21.15 -25.14 6.66
N PHE A 77 -21.30 -24.15 7.55
CA PHE A 77 -22.22 -23.03 7.38
C PHE A 77 -21.89 -22.20 6.12
N CYS A 78 -20.61 -21.80 5.97
CA CYS A 78 -20.15 -21.07 4.79
C CYS A 78 -20.33 -21.86 3.49
N LYS A 79 -20.02 -23.17 3.49
CA LYS A 79 -20.17 -24.03 2.31
C LYS A 79 -21.63 -24.23 1.92
N LYS A 80 -22.53 -24.44 2.89
CA LYS A 80 -23.95 -24.68 2.66
C LYS A 80 -24.67 -23.43 2.12
N LEU A 81 -24.37 -22.27 2.69
CA LEU A 81 -25.05 -21.02 2.37
C LEU A 81 -24.29 -20.15 1.34
N LYS A 82 -23.14 -20.62 0.85
CA LYS A 82 -22.26 -19.88 -0.09
C LYS A 82 -21.99 -18.44 0.38
N ILE A 83 -21.65 -18.28 1.66
CA ILE A 83 -21.54 -16.99 2.35
C ILE A 83 -20.28 -16.23 1.91
N GLU A 84 -20.45 -14.92 1.71
CA GLU A 84 -19.47 -14.04 1.12
C GLU A 84 -19.62 -12.59 1.69
N PRO A 85 -18.53 -11.92 2.14
CA PRO A 85 -17.16 -12.40 2.34
C PRO A 85 -17.06 -13.48 3.45
N ARG A 86 -15.99 -14.29 3.42
CA ARG A 86 -15.86 -15.49 4.28
C ARG A 86 -15.26 -15.24 5.68
N SER A 87 -14.65 -14.07 5.89
CA SER A 87 -14.24 -13.60 7.21
C SER A 87 -15.49 -13.23 8.01
N PRO A 88 -15.74 -13.82 9.20
CA PRO A 88 -16.91 -13.52 10.01
C PRO A 88 -17.06 -12.02 10.30
N ALA A 89 -15.98 -11.37 10.74
CA ALA A 89 -15.98 -9.95 11.02
C ALA A 89 -16.29 -9.09 9.78
N ALA A 90 -15.70 -9.43 8.63
CA ALA A 90 -15.98 -8.71 7.39
C ALA A 90 -17.43 -8.91 6.92
N TYR A 91 -17.97 -10.12 7.06
CA TYR A 91 -19.35 -10.46 6.68
C TYR A 91 -20.37 -9.65 7.48
N PHE A 92 -20.27 -9.69 8.81
CA PHE A 92 -21.22 -8.99 9.68
C PHE A 92 -21.11 -7.46 9.58
N ALA A 93 -19.97 -6.94 9.12
CA ALA A 93 -19.79 -5.50 8.87
C ALA A 93 -20.36 -5.01 7.53
N THR A 94 -20.64 -5.90 6.56
CA THR A 94 -20.96 -5.52 5.16
C THR A 94 -22.29 -6.04 4.62
N ALA A 95 -23.10 -6.71 5.44
CA ALA A 95 -24.31 -7.39 4.97
C ALA A 95 -25.46 -6.43 4.56
N CYS A 96 -25.87 -6.51 3.28
CA CYS A 96 -27.18 -6.12 2.74
C CYS A 96 -27.63 -7.17 1.68
N GLU A 97 -28.94 -7.32 1.47
CA GLU A 97 -29.58 -8.39 0.67
C GLU A 97 -29.36 -8.30 -0.86
N PRO A 98 -29.37 -9.43 -1.60
CA PRO A 98 -29.15 -9.46 -3.05
C PRO A 98 -30.45 -9.40 -3.89
N THR A 99 -30.37 -8.80 -5.08
CA THR A 99 -31.35 -8.90 -6.18
C THR A 99 -30.67 -9.24 -7.51
N ASP A 100 -31.47 -9.81 -8.43
CA ASP A 100 -31.11 -10.73 -9.51
C ASP A 100 -30.24 -10.25 -10.69
N ASP A 101 -29.71 -11.31 -11.32
CA ASP A 101 -28.67 -11.55 -12.33
C ASP A 101 -28.80 -10.91 -13.73
N PRO A 102 -27.70 -10.29 -14.23
CA PRO A 102 -27.35 -10.31 -15.65
C PRO A 102 -25.83 -10.57 -15.92
N VAL A 103 -25.17 -11.39 -15.11
CA VAL A 103 -23.71 -11.60 -15.00
C VAL A 103 -23.15 -12.57 -16.06
N MET A 104 -23.99 -13.38 -16.69
CA MET A 104 -23.58 -14.46 -17.61
C MET A 104 -22.83 -14.03 -18.89
N ALA A 105 -22.87 -12.75 -19.27
CA ALA A 105 -22.18 -12.26 -20.48
C ALA A 105 -20.70 -11.87 -20.22
N ASN A 106 -20.35 -11.41 -19.02
CA ASN A 106 -18.98 -11.05 -18.64
C ASN A 106 -18.14 -12.28 -18.26
N GLU A 107 -18.76 -13.33 -17.74
CA GLU A 107 -18.04 -14.58 -17.43
C GLU A 107 -17.46 -15.25 -18.69
N TRP A 108 -18.15 -15.16 -19.84
CA TRP A 108 -17.70 -15.77 -21.10
C TRP A 108 -16.42 -15.14 -21.67
N SER A 109 -16.23 -13.82 -21.53
CA SER A 109 -15.03 -13.12 -22.00
C SER A 109 -13.84 -13.37 -21.07
N SER A 110 -14.06 -13.43 -19.75
CA SER A 110 -13.04 -13.84 -18.76
C SER A 110 -12.60 -15.30 -18.96
N ILE A 111 -13.51 -16.22 -19.30
CA ILE A 111 -13.16 -17.63 -19.55
C ILE A 111 -12.26 -17.77 -20.80
N LYS A 112 -12.48 -16.95 -21.83
CA LYS A 112 -11.67 -16.94 -23.06
C LYS A 112 -10.27 -16.36 -22.84
N SER A 113 -10.07 -15.44 -21.88
CA SER A 113 -8.74 -14.97 -21.48
C SER A 113 -8.01 -16.01 -20.63
N THR A 114 -8.67 -16.65 -19.67
CA THR A 114 -8.08 -17.72 -18.84
C THR A 114 -7.61 -18.92 -19.68
N PHE A 115 -8.33 -19.28 -20.75
CA PHE A 115 -7.92 -20.36 -21.65
C PHE A 115 -6.71 -20.00 -22.54
N ARG A 116 -6.54 -18.73 -22.94
CA ARG A 116 -5.32 -18.27 -23.65
C ARG A 116 -4.10 -18.13 -22.74
N GLU A 117 -4.31 -17.97 -21.44
CA GLU A 117 -3.26 -17.94 -20.42
C GLU A 117 -2.69 -19.33 -20.13
N GLU A 118 -3.45 -20.41 -20.32
CA GLU A 118 -2.98 -21.80 -20.13
C GLU A 118 -1.79 -22.15 -21.05
N GLU A 119 -1.73 -21.56 -22.25
CA GLU A 119 -0.58 -21.69 -23.19
C GLU A 119 0.61 -20.78 -22.82
N ARG A 120 0.43 -19.81 -21.91
CA ARG A 120 1.42 -18.79 -21.55
C ARG A 120 1.88 -18.83 -20.10
N GLY A 121 1.18 -19.52 -19.19
CA GLY A 121 1.42 -19.47 -17.74
C GLY A 121 2.76 -20.05 -17.26
N HIS A 122 3.53 -20.68 -18.15
CA HIS A 122 4.84 -21.28 -17.82
C HIS A 122 5.91 -20.25 -17.46
N ASP A 123 5.79 -19.00 -17.90
CA ASP A 123 6.73 -17.91 -17.59
C ASP A 123 6.29 -17.00 -16.44
N ILE A 124 5.12 -17.26 -15.86
CA ILE A 124 4.53 -16.47 -14.76
C ILE A 124 5.01 -17.00 -13.42
N ALA A 125 5.70 -16.16 -12.67
CA ALA A 125 6.18 -16.46 -11.34
C ALA A 125 5.14 -16.29 -10.24
N PHE A 126 4.41 -15.18 -10.33
CA PHE A 126 3.43 -14.81 -9.32
C PHE A 126 2.31 -13.98 -9.91
N VAL A 127 1.15 -14.06 -9.27
CA VAL A 127 -0.04 -13.28 -9.58
C VAL A 127 -0.34 -12.37 -8.40
N GLN A 128 -0.23 -11.07 -8.62
CA GLN A 128 -0.49 -10.03 -7.63
C GLN A 128 -1.93 -9.53 -7.76
N TYR A 129 -2.65 -9.50 -6.64
CA TYR A 129 -3.98 -8.90 -6.54
C TYR A 129 -3.88 -7.49 -5.95
N PRO A 130 -4.87 -6.62 -6.19
CA PRO A 130 -4.94 -5.31 -5.55
C PRO A 130 -5.07 -5.45 -4.02
N GLN A 131 -4.34 -4.61 -3.28
CA GLN A 131 -4.63 -4.41 -1.86
C GLN A 131 -5.90 -3.57 -1.72
N GLN A 132 -6.87 -4.05 -0.96
CA GLN A 132 -8.13 -3.36 -0.72
C GLN A 132 -8.47 -3.44 0.76
N PHE A 133 -9.20 -2.45 1.26
CA PHE A 133 -9.48 -2.30 2.68
C PHE A 133 -10.98 -2.06 2.90
N TYR A 134 -11.58 -2.74 3.87
CA TYR A 134 -13.03 -2.64 4.10
C TYR A 134 -13.41 -1.43 4.96
N ASN A 135 -12.49 -0.89 5.75
CA ASN A 135 -12.74 0.20 6.68
C ASN A 135 -12.47 1.59 6.08
N ILE A 136 -12.36 1.72 4.76
CA ILE A 136 -12.14 3.03 4.11
C ILE A 136 -13.42 3.86 4.17
N THR A 137 -13.32 5.07 4.72
CA THR A 137 -14.43 6.03 4.73
C THR A 137 -14.72 6.59 3.33
N LYS A 138 -15.91 7.18 3.15
CA LYS A 138 -16.40 7.68 1.85
C LYS A 138 -15.41 8.57 1.10
N ASN A 139 -14.73 9.46 1.80
CA ASN A 139 -13.77 10.41 1.26
C ASN A 139 -12.32 10.11 1.68
N ASP A 140 -12.05 8.91 2.23
CA ASP A 140 -10.71 8.39 2.52
C ASP A 140 -9.74 9.46 3.06
N ILE A 141 -9.99 9.94 4.27
CA ILE A 141 -9.34 11.15 4.80
C ILE A 141 -7.80 11.07 4.86
N TYR A 142 -7.26 9.85 4.96
CA TYR A 142 -5.82 9.58 4.95
C TYR A 142 -5.31 8.96 3.65
N SER A 143 -6.17 8.85 2.63
CA SER A 143 -5.82 8.33 1.31
C SER A 143 -5.19 6.93 1.35
N CYS A 144 -5.68 6.06 2.25
CA CYS A 144 -5.13 4.73 2.47
C CYS A 144 -5.55 3.71 1.40
N SER A 145 -6.57 4.01 0.59
CA SER A 145 -7.10 3.07 -0.41
C SER A 145 -6.13 2.76 -1.56
N LEU A 146 -5.08 3.57 -1.76
CA LEU A 146 -4.13 3.42 -2.88
C LEU A 146 -4.83 3.29 -4.25
N ARG A 147 -5.97 3.97 -4.40
CA ARG A 147 -6.94 3.68 -5.46
C ARG A 147 -6.38 3.78 -6.87
N VAL A 148 -5.72 4.89 -7.21
CA VAL A 148 -5.09 5.06 -8.54
C VAL A 148 -3.95 4.06 -8.74
N THR A 149 -3.17 3.78 -7.69
CA THR A 149 -2.11 2.76 -7.75
C THR A 149 -2.66 1.39 -8.11
N MET A 150 -3.74 0.96 -7.45
CA MET A 150 -4.33 -0.37 -7.65
C MET A 150 -5.16 -0.48 -8.94
N GLU A 151 -5.86 0.57 -9.35
CA GLU A 151 -6.74 0.54 -10.54
C GLU A 151 -6.01 0.91 -11.84
N VAL A 152 -4.92 1.68 -11.78
CA VAL A 152 -4.22 2.21 -12.95
C VAL A 152 -2.75 1.81 -12.98
N GLU A 153 -1.97 2.17 -11.96
CA GLU A 153 -0.50 2.04 -12.01
C GLU A 153 -0.05 0.57 -12.10
N MET A 154 -0.65 -0.33 -11.30
CA MET A 154 -0.29 -1.75 -11.29
C MET A 154 -0.57 -2.44 -12.64
N ALA A 155 -1.67 -2.07 -13.31
CA ALA A 155 -1.96 -2.55 -14.66
C ALA A 155 -0.95 -1.97 -15.69
N GLY A 156 -0.52 -0.72 -15.50
CA GLY A 156 0.57 -0.12 -16.29
C GLY A 156 1.90 -0.86 -16.12
N LEU A 157 2.24 -1.29 -14.92
CA LEU A 157 3.40 -2.15 -14.64
C LEU A 157 3.27 -3.53 -15.30
N ASP A 158 2.07 -4.11 -15.27
CA ASP A 158 1.78 -5.42 -15.87
C ASP A 158 2.08 -5.43 -17.38
N ALA A 159 1.71 -4.35 -18.08
CA ALA A 159 2.07 -4.13 -19.48
C ALA A 159 3.58 -4.02 -19.75
N ASN A 160 4.39 -3.79 -18.71
CA ASN A 160 5.84 -3.61 -18.79
C ASN A 160 6.68 -4.80 -18.35
N GLY A 161 6.06 -5.92 -17.95
CA GLY A 161 6.75 -7.14 -17.54
C GLY A 161 6.19 -7.78 -16.27
N GLY A 162 5.26 -7.09 -15.61
CA GLY A 162 4.54 -7.58 -14.45
C GLY A 162 4.61 -6.59 -13.28
N PRO A 163 3.60 -6.57 -12.39
CA PRO A 163 3.62 -5.76 -11.17
C PRO A 163 4.73 -6.19 -10.21
N CYS A 164 5.12 -5.28 -9.32
CA CYS A 164 5.96 -5.61 -8.16
C CYS A 164 5.24 -6.60 -7.23
N TYR A 165 6.00 -7.41 -6.50
CA TYR A 165 5.47 -8.12 -5.35
C TYR A 165 5.36 -7.14 -4.17
N ILE A 166 4.15 -6.97 -3.62
CA ILE A 166 3.83 -5.98 -2.58
C ILE A 166 3.37 -6.62 -1.26
N GLY A 167 3.90 -7.81 -0.96
CA GLY A 167 3.85 -8.43 0.37
C GLY A 167 2.55 -9.14 0.76
N THR A 168 1.44 -8.89 0.07
CA THR A 168 0.15 -9.55 0.37
C THR A 168 -0.71 -9.74 -0.88
N GLY A 169 -1.75 -10.59 -0.79
CA GLY A 169 -2.67 -10.86 -1.89
C GLY A 169 -1.95 -11.40 -3.14
N CYS A 170 -0.95 -12.26 -2.95
CA CYS A 170 -0.09 -12.73 -4.03
C CYS A 170 0.01 -14.26 -4.00
N PHE A 171 -0.14 -14.90 -5.16
CA PHE A 171 0.14 -16.32 -5.33
C PHE A 171 1.50 -16.47 -6.01
N LEU A 172 2.47 -17.08 -5.31
CA LEU A 172 3.82 -17.30 -5.82
C LEU A 172 4.06 -18.78 -6.10
N ARG A 173 4.82 -19.09 -7.16
CA ARG A 173 5.34 -20.45 -7.34
C ARG A 173 6.46 -20.74 -6.34
N ARG A 174 6.42 -21.92 -5.73
CA ARG A 174 7.39 -22.36 -4.73
C ARG A 174 8.82 -22.46 -5.26
N ASP A 175 9.00 -23.00 -6.46
CA ASP A 175 10.32 -23.20 -7.08
C ASP A 175 11.09 -21.88 -7.29
N ILE A 176 10.37 -20.77 -7.42
CA ILE A 176 10.93 -19.43 -7.60
C ILE A 176 11.45 -18.85 -6.29
N LEU A 177 10.78 -19.13 -5.17
CA LEU A 177 11.29 -18.82 -3.84
C LEU A 177 12.60 -19.58 -3.57
N CYS A 178 12.74 -20.79 -4.11
CA CYS A 178 13.98 -21.58 -4.08
C CYS A 178 15.06 -21.10 -5.07
N GLY A 179 14.83 -19.99 -5.79
CA GLY A 179 15.85 -19.36 -6.63
C GLY A 179 15.94 -19.86 -8.07
N LYS A 180 14.94 -20.61 -8.56
CA LYS A 180 14.93 -21.13 -9.94
C LYS A 180 14.95 -20.00 -10.98
N ASN A 181 15.80 -20.16 -11.99
CA ASN A 181 15.83 -19.29 -13.17
C ASN A 181 14.82 -19.75 -14.21
N TYR A 182 14.21 -18.80 -14.93
CA TYR A 182 13.35 -19.14 -16.04
C TYR A 182 14.18 -19.57 -17.26
N SER A 183 13.81 -20.68 -17.90
CA SER A 183 14.31 -21.06 -19.21
C SER A 183 13.14 -21.52 -20.08
N LYS A 184 13.16 -21.18 -21.39
CA LYS A 184 12.08 -21.56 -22.34
C LYS A 184 11.93 -23.07 -22.51
N GLU A 185 12.96 -23.82 -22.18
CA GLU A 185 13.00 -25.28 -22.22
C GLU A 185 12.35 -25.92 -20.97
N CYS A 186 12.10 -25.13 -19.93
CA CYS A 186 11.47 -25.57 -18.69
C CYS A 186 9.96 -25.78 -18.91
N LYS A 187 9.58 -26.93 -19.48
CA LYS A 187 8.19 -27.38 -19.49
C LYS A 187 7.83 -27.87 -18.09
N ILE A 188 6.98 -27.12 -17.39
CA ILE A 188 6.45 -27.54 -16.09
C ILE A 188 5.51 -28.72 -16.33
N ASP A 189 5.95 -29.92 -15.96
CA ASP A 189 5.14 -31.14 -16.03
C ASP A 189 4.30 -31.27 -14.75
N TRP A 190 3.09 -30.72 -14.79
CA TRP A 190 2.11 -30.77 -13.70
C TRP A 190 1.74 -32.21 -13.27
N LYS A 191 2.01 -33.23 -14.11
CA LYS A 191 1.74 -34.64 -13.77
C LYS A 191 2.87 -35.25 -12.93
N LYS A 192 4.12 -34.80 -13.10
CA LYS A 192 5.26 -35.31 -12.32
C LYS A 192 5.26 -34.84 -10.86
N GLU A 193 4.86 -33.59 -10.59
CA GLU A 193 4.80 -33.07 -9.21
C GLU A 193 3.81 -33.82 -8.31
N ASN A 194 2.69 -34.31 -8.86
CA ASN A 194 1.73 -35.14 -8.12
C ASN A 194 2.20 -36.58 -7.88
N THR A 195 3.26 -37.04 -8.57
CA THR A 195 3.68 -38.45 -8.56
C THR A 195 4.95 -38.69 -7.73
N ASP A 196 5.84 -37.70 -7.60
CA ASP A 196 7.21 -37.92 -7.08
C ASP A 196 7.46 -37.54 -5.59
N ARG A 197 6.44 -37.21 -4.79
CA ARG A 197 6.63 -36.97 -3.33
C ARG A 197 5.56 -37.57 -2.44
N LYS A 198 5.14 -38.82 -2.70
CA LYS A 198 4.63 -39.64 -1.59
C LYS A 198 5.80 -40.12 -0.75
N VAL A 199 6.37 -39.20 0.00
CA VAL A 199 7.29 -39.54 1.09
C VAL A 199 6.40 -40.17 2.16
N GLN A 200 6.40 -41.50 2.20
CA GLN A 200 5.63 -42.28 3.18
C GLN A 200 6.45 -42.40 4.47
N GLU A 201 6.91 -41.25 4.97
CA GLU A 201 7.63 -41.14 6.23
C GLU A 201 6.63 -40.96 7.37
N GLY A 202 6.96 -41.49 8.55
CA GLY A 202 6.15 -41.32 9.75
C GLY A 202 6.05 -39.84 10.13
N ALA A 203 4.90 -39.41 10.63
CA ALA A 203 4.65 -38.03 11.03
C ALA A 203 5.71 -37.50 12.01
N ASP A 204 6.16 -38.33 12.95
CA ASP A 204 7.20 -37.98 13.93
C ASP A 204 8.54 -37.62 13.25
N MET A 205 8.93 -38.34 12.20
CA MET A 205 10.18 -38.07 11.48
C MET A 205 10.10 -36.78 10.66
N LEU A 206 8.93 -36.50 10.06
CA LEU A 206 8.68 -35.25 9.36
C LEU A 206 8.69 -34.07 10.33
N GLU A 207 8.13 -34.23 11.53
CA GLU A 207 8.18 -33.21 12.58
C GLU A 207 9.62 -32.89 12.98
N ASP A 208 10.43 -33.91 13.28
CA ASP A 208 11.85 -33.73 13.64
C ASP A 208 12.64 -33.02 12.53
N THR A 209 12.39 -33.39 11.27
CA THR A 209 13.01 -32.74 10.11
C THR A 209 12.57 -31.28 9.97
N CYS A 210 11.27 -31.00 10.12
CA CYS A 210 10.73 -29.64 10.11
C CYS A 210 11.33 -28.79 11.24
N ARG A 211 11.55 -29.36 12.44
CA ARG A 211 12.16 -28.65 13.56
C ARG A 211 13.58 -28.18 13.25
N VAL A 212 14.36 -28.99 12.53
CA VAL A 212 15.70 -28.61 12.06
C VAL A 212 15.63 -27.50 11.00
N LEU A 213 14.71 -27.63 10.02
CA LEU A 213 14.54 -26.65 8.95
C LEU A 213 13.96 -25.30 9.42
N ALA A 214 13.18 -25.31 10.50
CA ALA A 214 12.64 -24.12 11.15
C ALA A 214 13.62 -23.48 12.16
N SER A 215 14.81 -24.06 12.33
CA SER A 215 15.81 -23.53 13.25
C SER A 215 16.46 -22.25 12.71
N CYS A 216 17.02 -21.44 13.63
CA CYS A 216 17.71 -20.20 13.30
C CYS A 216 19.02 -20.37 12.50
N THR A 217 19.42 -21.62 12.21
CA THR A 217 20.66 -21.91 11.47
C THR A 217 20.42 -22.15 9.97
N TYR A 218 19.16 -22.19 9.55
CA TYR A 218 18.78 -22.47 8.17
C TYR A 218 18.11 -21.25 7.51
N GLU A 219 18.75 -20.69 6.48
CA GLU A 219 18.28 -19.48 5.79
C GLU A 219 18.05 -19.73 4.30
N MET A 220 16.81 -19.61 3.82
CA MET A 220 16.45 -19.64 2.39
C MET A 220 15.15 -18.87 2.12
N GLY A 221 14.97 -18.37 0.89
CA GLY A 221 13.69 -17.82 0.42
C GLY A 221 13.73 -16.33 0.09
N LEU A 222 12.91 -15.55 0.82
CA LEU A 222 12.74 -14.11 0.61
C LEU A 222 14.06 -13.34 0.78
N LYS A 223 14.15 -12.16 0.16
CA LYS A 223 15.36 -11.33 0.20
C LYS A 223 15.44 -10.49 1.47
N TYR A 224 16.30 -10.88 2.42
CA TYR A 224 16.50 -10.16 3.67
C TYR A 224 17.26 -8.83 3.52
N GLY A 225 17.18 -7.99 4.57
CA GLY A 225 18.04 -6.81 4.76
C GLY A 225 17.44 -5.48 4.31
N CYS A 226 16.14 -5.44 3.99
CA CYS A 226 15.41 -4.22 3.65
C CYS A 226 14.00 -4.29 4.24
N ALA A 227 13.40 -3.15 4.58
CA ALA A 227 12.04 -3.07 5.13
C ALA A 227 10.92 -3.33 4.09
N VAL A 228 11.30 -3.43 2.81
CA VAL A 228 10.44 -3.80 1.68
C VAL A 228 11.07 -5.00 0.96
N GLU A 229 11.31 -6.07 1.73
CA GLU A 229 11.87 -7.33 1.23
C GLU A 229 11.02 -7.95 0.11
N ASP A 230 9.72 -7.68 0.13
CA ASP A 230 8.76 -8.05 -0.91
C ASP A 230 9.14 -7.46 -2.27
N VAL A 231 9.38 -6.14 -2.34
CA VAL A 231 9.74 -5.44 -3.57
C VAL A 231 11.09 -5.95 -4.09
N ILE A 232 12.10 -6.11 -3.23
CA ILE A 232 13.40 -6.68 -3.64
C ILE A 232 13.24 -8.11 -4.14
N THR A 233 12.41 -8.91 -3.47
CA THR A 233 12.14 -10.29 -3.89
C THR A 233 11.49 -10.31 -5.27
N GLY A 234 10.47 -9.48 -5.50
CA GLY A 234 9.83 -9.32 -6.82
C GLY A 234 10.83 -8.92 -7.90
N LEU A 235 11.68 -7.94 -7.64
CA LEU A 235 12.73 -7.51 -8.57
C LEU A 235 13.73 -8.65 -8.86
N ALA A 236 14.13 -9.39 -7.83
CA ALA A 236 15.03 -10.54 -7.98
C ALA A 236 14.40 -11.65 -8.83
N ILE A 237 13.11 -11.89 -8.70
CA ILE A 237 12.37 -12.84 -9.52
C ILE A 237 12.34 -12.39 -10.98
N HIS A 238 12.03 -11.12 -11.25
CA HIS A 238 12.04 -10.58 -12.61
C HIS A 238 13.42 -10.65 -13.25
N CYS A 239 14.49 -10.33 -12.52
CA CYS A 239 15.86 -10.44 -13.01
C CYS A 239 16.30 -11.88 -13.30
N ARG A 240 15.59 -12.90 -12.81
CA ARG A 240 15.82 -14.31 -13.17
C ARG A 240 15.05 -14.74 -14.43
N GLY A 241 14.45 -13.78 -15.15
CA GLY A 241 13.76 -13.99 -16.42
C GLY A 241 12.28 -14.32 -16.29
N TRP A 242 11.73 -14.33 -15.07
CA TRP A 242 10.31 -14.57 -14.85
C TRP A 242 9.48 -13.31 -15.04
N ARG A 243 8.18 -13.50 -15.32
CA ARG A 243 7.18 -12.43 -15.37
C ARG A 243 6.20 -12.54 -14.21
N SER A 244 5.49 -11.47 -13.90
CA SER A 244 4.33 -11.52 -13.00
C SER A 244 3.09 -11.02 -13.73
N VAL A 245 1.92 -11.27 -13.12
CA VAL A 245 0.62 -10.80 -13.62
C VAL A 245 -0.06 -10.00 -12.54
N PHE A 246 -0.71 -8.89 -12.93
CA PHE A 246 -1.65 -8.18 -12.08
C PHE A 246 -3.08 -8.63 -12.40
N TYR A 247 -3.79 -9.14 -11.41
CA TYR A 247 -5.18 -9.57 -11.58
C TYR A 247 -6.11 -8.79 -10.65
N ASN A 248 -6.95 -7.95 -11.24
CA ASN A 248 -7.95 -7.12 -10.57
C ASN A 248 -9.37 -7.62 -10.92
N PRO A 249 -9.91 -8.60 -10.17
CA PRO A 249 -11.27 -9.08 -10.40
C PRO A 249 -12.31 -8.04 -9.98
N GLU A 250 -13.48 -8.06 -10.63
CA GLU A 250 -14.63 -7.21 -10.29
C GLU A 250 -14.99 -7.32 -8.81
N ARG A 251 -15.06 -8.55 -8.30
CA ARG A 251 -15.12 -8.82 -6.87
C ARG A 251 -13.71 -8.94 -6.30
N LYS A 252 -13.35 -8.02 -5.42
CA LYS A 252 -12.03 -7.95 -4.80
C LYS A 252 -11.69 -9.24 -4.06
N GLY A 253 -10.55 -9.83 -4.39
CA GLY A 253 -10.11 -11.13 -3.87
C GLY A 253 -9.58 -11.10 -2.43
N PHE A 254 -9.04 -9.96 -2.00
CA PHE A 254 -8.44 -9.78 -0.67
C PHE A 254 -8.91 -8.46 -0.06
N LEU A 255 -9.35 -8.49 1.20
CA LEU A 255 -9.78 -7.33 1.96
C LEU A 255 -9.00 -7.30 3.28
N GLY A 256 -8.32 -6.18 3.54
CA GLY A 256 -7.59 -5.92 4.78
C GLY A 256 -8.16 -4.75 5.58
N VAL A 257 -7.38 -4.33 6.57
CA VAL A 257 -7.67 -3.16 7.43
C VAL A 257 -6.64 -2.06 7.16
N ALA A 258 -7.12 -0.88 6.79
CA ALA A 258 -6.32 0.32 6.63
C ALA A 258 -6.09 1.03 7.98
N PRO A 259 -4.98 1.77 8.14
CA PRO A 259 -4.79 2.67 9.28
C PRO A 259 -5.95 3.64 9.49
N THR A 260 -6.32 3.87 10.76
CA THR A 260 -7.42 4.77 11.15
C THR A 260 -6.96 6.10 11.72
N THR A 261 -5.64 6.35 11.76
CA THR A 261 -5.05 7.61 12.23
C THR A 261 -4.01 8.16 11.25
N LEU A 262 -3.80 9.48 11.32
CA LEU A 262 -2.76 10.13 10.52
C LEU A 262 -1.37 9.59 10.85
N LEU A 263 -1.05 9.44 12.15
CA LEU A 263 0.28 8.98 12.56
C LEU A 263 0.58 7.57 12.07
N GLN A 264 -0.36 6.62 12.22
CA GLN A 264 -0.18 5.26 11.71
C GLN A 264 0.07 5.27 10.20
N THR A 265 -0.69 6.08 9.46
CA THR A 265 -0.50 6.24 8.00
C THR A 265 0.89 6.79 7.68
N LEU A 266 1.32 7.88 8.34
CA LEU A 266 2.62 8.48 8.09
C LEU A 266 3.79 7.56 8.46
N VAL A 267 3.67 6.80 9.56
CA VAL A 267 4.68 5.79 9.95
C VAL A 267 4.74 4.65 8.93
N GLN A 268 3.60 4.20 8.41
CA GLN A 268 3.57 3.19 7.35
C GLN A 268 4.29 3.67 6.09
N TYR A 269 3.96 4.86 5.58
CA TYR A 269 4.64 5.44 4.41
C TYR A 269 6.12 5.74 4.66
N LYS A 270 6.50 6.06 5.90
CA LYS A 270 7.90 6.25 6.28
C LYS A 270 8.67 4.94 6.09
N ARG A 271 8.13 3.80 6.56
CA ARG A 271 8.74 2.48 6.36
C ARG A 271 8.91 2.13 4.89
N TRP A 272 7.84 2.32 4.09
CA TRP A 272 7.89 2.04 2.66
C TRP A 272 8.94 2.90 1.95
N SER A 273 8.84 4.24 2.07
CA SER A 273 9.77 5.15 1.40
C SER A 273 11.24 4.97 1.81
N GLU A 274 11.49 4.63 3.08
CA GLU A 274 12.83 4.32 3.56
C GLU A 274 13.37 3.03 2.93
N GLY A 275 12.60 1.95 2.96
CA GLY A 275 12.98 0.69 2.34
C GLY A 275 13.19 0.83 0.84
N ASP A 276 12.25 1.47 0.15
CA ASP A 276 12.31 1.79 -1.28
C ASP A 276 13.58 2.55 -1.65
N PHE A 277 13.94 3.56 -0.87
CA PHE A 277 15.16 4.32 -1.13
C PHE A 277 16.44 3.54 -0.79
N GLN A 278 16.40 2.64 0.20
CA GLN A 278 17.48 1.67 0.43
C GLN A 278 17.69 0.75 -0.77
N ILE A 279 16.62 0.29 -1.45
CA ILE A 279 16.75 -0.46 -2.70
C ILE A 279 17.56 0.36 -3.70
N PHE A 280 17.18 1.62 -3.92
CA PHE A 280 17.82 2.50 -4.90
C PHE A 280 19.31 2.72 -4.64
N LEU A 281 19.72 2.86 -3.38
CA LEU A 281 21.12 3.07 -3.00
C LEU A 281 21.93 1.77 -2.86
N SER A 282 21.29 0.61 -2.91
CA SER A 282 21.95 -0.69 -2.77
C SER A 282 22.34 -1.30 -4.12
N ARG A 283 23.01 -2.47 -4.07
CA ARG A 283 23.24 -3.31 -5.26
C ARG A 283 21.95 -3.74 -5.98
N TYR A 284 20.79 -3.61 -5.33
CA TYR A 284 19.47 -3.94 -5.88
C TYR A 284 18.81 -2.77 -6.60
N CYS A 285 19.52 -1.67 -6.86
CA CYS A 285 19.02 -0.57 -7.69
C CYS A 285 18.48 -1.11 -9.03
N PRO A 286 17.25 -0.77 -9.47
CA PRO A 286 16.67 -1.30 -10.71
C PRO A 286 17.53 -1.09 -11.95
N PHE A 287 18.27 0.03 -12.02
CA PHE A 287 19.16 0.34 -13.14
C PHE A 287 20.52 -0.38 -13.08
N VAL A 288 20.90 -0.90 -11.92
CA VAL A 288 22.16 -1.66 -11.74
C VAL A 288 21.87 -3.16 -11.79
N TYR A 289 20.99 -3.63 -10.90
CA TYR A 289 20.64 -5.04 -10.78
C TYR A 289 19.79 -5.54 -11.94
N GLY A 290 18.89 -4.69 -12.46
CA GLY A 290 18.04 -5.00 -13.60
C GLY A 290 18.72 -4.79 -14.95
N HIS A 291 19.93 -4.20 -14.97
CA HIS A 291 20.63 -3.88 -16.22
C HIS A 291 20.85 -5.14 -17.06
N LYS A 292 20.35 -5.13 -18.31
CA LYS A 292 20.34 -6.28 -19.25
C LYS A 292 19.56 -7.51 -18.78
N MET A 293 19.08 -7.56 -17.54
CA MET A 293 18.28 -8.66 -16.99
C MET A 293 16.79 -8.46 -17.25
N ILE A 294 16.31 -7.21 -17.14
CA ILE A 294 14.92 -6.82 -17.40
C ILE A 294 14.85 -5.64 -18.38
N PRO A 295 13.73 -5.47 -19.12
CA PRO A 295 13.57 -4.34 -20.04
C PRO A 295 13.69 -2.98 -19.35
N LEU A 296 14.28 -1.99 -20.03
CA LEU A 296 14.45 -0.64 -19.49
C LEU A 296 13.12 -0.03 -19.00
N LYS A 297 12.02 -0.28 -19.71
CA LYS A 297 10.68 0.18 -19.30
C LYS A 297 10.24 -0.39 -17.94
N LEU A 298 10.61 -1.63 -17.61
CA LEU A 298 10.32 -2.23 -16.30
C LEU A 298 11.23 -1.63 -15.23
N GLN A 299 12.52 -1.41 -15.53
CA GLN A 299 13.45 -0.73 -14.62
C GLN A 299 12.91 0.65 -14.23
N ILE A 300 12.44 1.44 -15.21
CA ILE A 300 11.82 2.76 -14.99
C ILE A 300 10.54 2.62 -14.16
N SER A 301 9.73 1.58 -14.38
CA SER A 301 8.48 1.37 -13.63
C SER A 301 8.76 1.11 -12.14
N TYR A 302 9.81 0.35 -11.80
CA TYR A 302 10.26 0.20 -10.40
C TYR A 302 10.71 1.54 -9.78
N CYS A 303 11.28 2.45 -10.58
CA CYS A 303 11.75 3.76 -10.12
C CYS A 303 10.65 4.72 -9.66
N ILE A 304 9.39 4.47 -10.02
CA ILE A 304 8.25 5.26 -9.51
C ILE A 304 8.19 5.17 -7.98
N PHE A 305 8.45 3.99 -7.41
CA PHE A 305 8.38 3.72 -5.97
C PHE A 305 9.73 3.97 -5.28
N VAL A 306 10.83 3.45 -5.83
CA VAL A 306 12.16 3.55 -5.17
C VAL A 306 12.70 4.99 -5.05
N LEU A 307 12.09 5.95 -5.74
CA LEU A 307 12.41 7.39 -5.68
C LEU A 307 11.37 8.21 -4.90
N TRP A 308 10.49 7.60 -4.12
CA TRP A 308 9.57 8.33 -3.25
C TRP A 308 10.30 9.25 -2.27
N ALA A 309 11.28 8.73 -1.52
CA ALA A 309 11.94 9.50 -0.47
C ALA A 309 12.66 10.77 -1.00
N PRO A 310 13.51 10.72 -2.04
CA PRO A 310 14.21 11.90 -2.55
C PRO A 310 13.31 13.05 -3.02
N ASN A 311 12.07 12.75 -3.45
CA ASN A 311 11.10 13.77 -3.86
C ASN A 311 10.67 14.71 -2.70
N CYS A 312 10.98 14.37 -1.45
CA CYS A 312 10.75 15.25 -0.30
C CYS A 312 11.50 16.59 -0.43
N LEU A 313 12.71 16.59 -1.01
CA LEU A 313 13.56 17.78 -1.10
C LEU A 313 12.95 18.83 -2.03
N ALA A 314 12.45 18.40 -3.19
CA ALA A 314 11.73 19.27 -4.11
C ALA A 314 10.47 19.82 -3.44
N THR A 315 9.71 18.95 -2.76
CA THR A 315 8.45 19.34 -2.12
C THR A 315 8.65 20.35 -0.99
N LEU A 316 9.69 20.18 -0.17
CA LEU A 316 10.02 21.13 0.89
C LEU A 316 10.32 22.52 0.33
N ASN A 317 11.06 22.59 -0.78
CA ASN A 317 11.30 23.85 -1.49
C ASN A 317 9.98 24.46 -2.00
N TYR A 318 9.15 23.68 -2.69
CA TYR A 318 7.87 24.18 -3.21
C TYR A 318 6.86 24.55 -2.11
N ALA A 319 6.95 23.97 -0.92
CA ALA A 319 6.07 24.28 0.20
C ALA A 319 6.55 25.48 1.04
N ALA A 320 7.85 25.82 1.02
CA ALA A 320 8.41 26.90 1.83
C ALA A 320 8.73 28.16 1.01
N VAL A 321 9.37 28.00 -0.15
CA VAL A 321 9.92 29.12 -0.94
C VAL A 321 8.82 30.09 -1.41
N PRO A 322 7.65 29.65 -1.91
CA PRO A 322 6.58 30.59 -2.29
C PRO A 322 6.11 31.49 -1.15
N SER A 323 5.94 30.93 0.04
CA SER A 323 5.47 31.68 1.21
C SER A 323 6.53 32.63 1.76
N LEU A 324 7.80 32.21 1.76
CA LEU A 324 8.92 33.09 2.14
C LEU A 324 9.14 34.21 1.13
N GLY A 325 9.05 33.91 -0.17
CA GLY A 325 9.09 34.91 -1.23
C GLY A 325 7.95 35.92 -1.07
N LEU A 326 6.76 35.45 -0.73
CA LEU A 326 5.58 36.30 -0.57
C LEU A 326 5.74 37.23 0.64
N LEU A 327 6.27 36.71 1.76
CA LEU A 327 6.62 37.50 2.93
C LEU A 327 7.66 38.59 2.61
N LYS A 328 8.64 38.29 1.75
CA LYS A 328 9.68 39.25 1.35
C LYS A 328 9.28 40.17 0.18
N GLY A 329 8.17 39.88 -0.49
CA GLY A 329 7.75 40.62 -1.69
C GLY A 329 8.60 40.29 -2.92
N VAL A 330 9.25 39.12 -2.92
CA VAL A 330 10.07 38.64 -4.03
C VAL A 330 9.19 37.82 -4.97
N PRO A 331 8.98 38.26 -6.23
CA PRO A 331 8.20 37.51 -7.20
C PRO A 331 8.97 36.27 -7.67
N LEU A 332 8.29 35.12 -7.64
CA LEU A 332 8.83 33.85 -8.15
C LEU A 332 8.18 33.44 -9.48
N PHE A 333 7.09 34.09 -9.86
CA PHE A 333 6.31 33.79 -11.06
C PHE A 333 6.28 35.03 -11.97
N PRO A 334 6.00 34.85 -13.28
CA PRO A 334 5.73 35.97 -14.16
C PRO A 334 4.59 36.84 -13.63
N LYS A 335 4.57 38.11 -14.07
CA LYS A 335 3.45 39.01 -13.79
C LYS A 335 2.16 38.41 -14.37
N ILE A 336 1.02 38.64 -13.74
CA ILE A 336 -0.28 38.14 -14.24
C ILE A 336 -0.54 38.62 -15.67
N SER A 337 -0.17 39.87 -15.98
CA SER A 337 -0.30 40.44 -17.32
C SER A 337 0.65 39.83 -18.36
N ASP A 338 1.64 39.04 -17.95
CA ASP A 338 2.60 38.41 -18.85
C ASP A 338 1.95 37.23 -19.60
N PRO A 339 2.09 37.13 -20.94
CA PRO A 339 1.59 36.00 -21.72
C PRO A 339 2.05 34.62 -21.22
N TRP A 340 3.23 34.51 -20.59
CA TRP A 340 3.72 33.26 -20.00
C TRP A 340 2.82 32.73 -18.89
N THR A 341 2.02 33.58 -18.24
CA THR A 341 1.02 33.16 -17.26
C THR A 341 0.06 32.12 -17.82
N LEU A 342 -0.26 32.19 -19.12
CA LEU A 342 -1.10 31.20 -19.79
C LEU A 342 -0.47 29.80 -19.79
N ALA A 343 0.85 29.70 -19.94
CA ALA A 343 1.56 28.42 -19.90
C ALA A 343 1.48 27.79 -18.50
N PHE A 344 1.69 28.59 -17.44
CA PHE A 344 1.53 28.13 -16.06
C PHE A 344 0.08 27.70 -15.77
N ALA A 345 -0.89 28.52 -16.17
CA ALA A 345 -2.30 28.21 -16.01
C ALA A 345 -2.68 26.90 -16.73
N TYR A 346 -2.20 26.70 -17.96
CA TYR A 346 -2.41 25.48 -18.72
C TYR A 346 -1.83 24.25 -18.00
N VAL A 347 -0.56 24.27 -17.60
CA VAL A 347 0.08 23.12 -16.96
C VAL A 347 -0.61 22.76 -15.64
N ILE A 348 -0.93 23.76 -14.81
CA ILE A 348 -1.63 23.55 -13.52
C ILE A 348 -3.02 22.97 -13.78
N THR A 349 -3.80 23.59 -14.66
CA THR A 349 -5.17 23.17 -14.94
C THR A 349 -5.19 21.77 -15.56
N ALA A 350 -4.32 21.49 -16.54
CA ALA A 350 -4.22 20.18 -17.17
C ALA A 350 -3.85 19.09 -16.16
N LYS A 351 -2.81 19.32 -15.33
CA LYS A 351 -2.37 18.35 -14.31
C LYS A 351 -3.48 18.02 -13.31
N TYR A 352 -4.12 19.04 -12.74
CA TYR A 352 -5.12 18.81 -11.69
C TYR A 352 -6.47 18.36 -12.25
N THR A 353 -6.85 18.77 -13.46
CA THR A 353 -8.05 18.26 -14.14
C THR A 353 -7.88 16.79 -14.52
N TYR A 354 -6.72 16.41 -15.07
CA TYR A 354 -6.42 15.01 -15.37
C TYR A 354 -6.40 14.18 -14.09
N SER A 355 -5.68 14.64 -13.06
CA SER A 355 -5.61 13.94 -11.76
C SER A 355 -6.99 13.78 -11.11
N LEU A 356 -7.85 14.80 -11.18
CA LEU A 356 -9.21 14.71 -10.67
C LEU A 356 -10.05 13.73 -11.50
N GLY A 357 -10.00 13.85 -12.83
CA GLY A 357 -10.72 12.96 -13.75
C GLY A 357 -10.36 11.49 -13.55
N GLU A 358 -9.07 11.19 -13.44
CA GLU A 358 -8.55 9.84 -13.16
C GLU A 358 -9.01 9.34 -11.79
N PHE A 359 -8.96 10.18 -10.75
CA PHE A 359 -9.40 9.80 -9.40
C PHE A 359 -10.91 9.51 -9.34
N LEU A 360 -11.72 10.32 -10.02
CA LEU A 360 -13.17 10.11 -10.15
C LEU A 360 -13.50 8.87 -10.99
N TRP A 361 -12.74 8.62 -12.07
CA TRP A 361 -12.88 7.42 -12.88
C TRP A 361 -12.67 6.14 -12.07
N CYS A 362 -11.76 6.18 -11.08
CA CYS A 362 -11.53 5.07 -10.16
C CYS A 362 -12.61 4.93 -9.06
N GLY A 363 -13.72 5.68 -9.14
CA GLY A 363 -14.86 5.57 -8.23
C GLY A 363 -14.69 6.32 -6.90
N ALA A 364 -13.82 7.33 -6.83
CA ALA A 364 -13.68 8.19 -5.66
C ALA A 364 -14.51 9.48 -5.76
N THR A 365 -14.54 10.25 -4.68
CA THR A 365 -15.23 11.54 -4.60
C THR A 365 -14.27 12.72 -4.84
N PHE A 366 -14.82 13.89 -5.16
CA PHE A 366 -14.05 15.13 -5.23
C PHE A 366 -13.36 15.46 -3.90
N GLN A 367 -14.07 15.29 -2.78
CA GLN A 367 -13.49 15.51 -1.45
C GLN A 367 -12.37 14.50 -1.14
N GLY A 368 -12.52 13.24 -1.58
CA GLY A 368 -11.46 12.24 -1.49
C GLY A 368 -10.23 12.61 -2.31
N TRP A 369 -10.42 13.17 -3.51
CA TRP A 369 -9.30 13.70 -4.30
C TRP A 369 -8.58 14.84 -3.58
N TRP A 370 -9.32 15.76 -2.95
CA TRP A 370 -8.74 16.85 -2.16
C TRP A 370 -7.96 16.31 -0.94
N ASN A 371 -8.50 15.30 -0.26
CA ASN A 371 -7.82 14.60 0.82
C ASN A 371 -6.54 13.89 0.33
N ASN A 372 -6.57 13.27 -0.86
CA ASN A 372 -5.38 12.69 -1.49
C ASN A 372 -4.32 13.76 -1.80
N GLN A 373 -4.67 14.96 -2.28
CA GLN A 373 -3.70 16.06 -2.46
C GLN A 373 -3.07 16.50 -1.13
N ARG A 374 -3.86 16.50 -0.04
CA ARG A 374 -3.34 16.79 1.31
C ARG A 374 -2.36 15.73 1.78
N MET A 375 -2.71 14.46 1.65
CA MET A 375 -1.85 13.35 2.05
C MET A 375 -0.60 13.27 1.19
N TRP A 376 -0.71 13.57 -0.10
CA TRP A 376 0.43 13.73 -1.01
C TRP A 376 1.46 14.75 -0.47
N LEU A 377 0.99 15.88 0.07
CA LEU A 377 1.84 16.88 0.70
C LEU A 377 2.40 16.38 2.04
N TYR A 378 1.56 15.79 2.89
CA TYR A 378 1.94 15.40 4.25
C TYR A 378 3.00 14.31 4.26
N GLN A 379 2.81 13.27 3.45
CA GLN A 379 3.76 12.17 3.30
C GLN A 379 5.13 12.70 2.83
N ARG A 380 5.16 13.63 1.87
CA ARG A 380 6.41 14.20 1.33
C ARG A 380 7.14 15.09 2.33
N LEU A 381 6.41 15.91 3.08
CA LEU A 381 7.00 16.78 4.10
C LEU A 381 7.50 16.01 5.33
N THR A 382 6.95 14.81 5.60
CA THR A 382 7.26 14.03 6.80
C THR A 382 7.82 12.65 6.48
N SER A 383 6.98 11.67 6.18
CA SER A 383 7.34 10.28 5.94
C SER A 383 8.55 10.12 5.02
N PHE A 384 8.53 10.79 3.87
CA PHE A 384 9.59 10.70 2.87
C PHE A 384 10.85 11.45 3.30
N LEU A 385 10.69 12.57 4.02
CA LEU A 385 11.83 13.30 4.58
C LEU A 385 12.55 12.47 5.65
N PHE A 386 11.81 11.86 6.58
CA PHE A 386 12.37 10.94 7.56
C PHE A 386 12.97 9.70 6.89
N GLY A 387 12.27 9.09 5.93
CA GLY A 387 12.79 7.95 5.18
C GLY A 387 14.08 8.28 4.41
N PHE A 388 14.17 9.48 3.82
CA PHE A 388 15.38 9.97 3.16
C PHE A 388 16.52 10.16 4.17
N LEU A 389 16.29 10.93 5.23
CA LEU A 389 17.32 11.23 6.24
C LEU A 389 17.84 9.97 6.93
N ASP A 390 16.94 9.08 7.37
CA ASP A 390 17.31 7.82 8.02
C ASP A 390 18.13 6.94 7.09
N THR A 391 17.75 6.87 5.80
CA THR A 391 18.50 6.09 4.81
C THR A 391 19.90 6.67 4.57
N ILE A 392 20.02 8.00 4.45
CA ILE A 392 21.33 8.65 4.30
C ILE A 392 22.18 8.43 5.56
N PHE A 393 21.62 8.65 6.76
CA PHE A 393 22.33 8.45 8.02
C PHE A 393 22.78 6.99 8.21
N LYS A 394 21.97 6.02 7.78
CA LYS A 394 22.38 4.61 7.73
C LYS A 394 23.52 4.38 6.75
N ALA A 395 23.45 4.95 5.55
CA ALA A 395 24.50 4.81 4.53
C ALA A 395 25.87 5.34 4.98
N ILE A 396 25.89 6.36 5.85
CA ILE A 396 27.12 6.93 6.44
C ILE A 396 27.44 6.37 7.85
N GLY A 397 26.71 5.36 8.34
CA GLY A 397 27.00 4.66 9.59
C GLY A 397 26.59 5.38 10.88
N LEU A 398 25.74 6.42 10.80
CA LEU A 398 25.30 7.22 11.96
C LEU A 398 24.01 6.72 12.63
N ALA A 399 23.28 5.78 12.01
CA ALA A 399 22.02 5.27 12.53
C ALA A 399 21.90 3.75 12.38
N LYS A 400 21.20 3.10 13.31
CA LYS A 400 20.81 1.69 13.24
C LYS A 400 19.38 1.54 12.71
N SER A 401 19.07 0.37 12.15
CA SER A 401 17.72 0.08 11.68
C SER A 401 16.79 -0.27 12.84
N GLY A 402 15.58 0.29 12.82
CA GLY A 402 14.49 -0.07 13.73
C GLY A 402 13.22 -0.30 12.90
N PHE A 403 12.48 -1.36 13.23
CA PHE A 403 11.20 -1.69 12.62
C PHE A 403 10.10 -1.45 13.66
N ILE A 404 9.12 -0.61 13.32
CA ILE A 404 7.96 -0.33 14.18
C ILE A 404 6.74 -1.00 13.55
N ILE A 405 6.11 -1.91 14.28
CA ILE A 405 4.86 -2.56 13.87
C ILE A 405 3.74 -1.52 13.92
N THR A 406 2.93 -1.44 12.87
CA THR A 406 1.80 -0.51 12.84
C THR A 406 0.59 -1.15 13.49
N ALA A 407 0.07 -0.53 14.55
CA ALA A 407 -1.14 -0.97 15.22
C ALA A 407 -2.33 -1.09 14.27
N LYS A 408 -3.10 -2.18 14.44
CA LYS A 408 -4.27 -2.51 13.60
C LYS A 408 -5.59 -2.15 14.24
N THR A 409 -5.56 -1.69 15.49
CA THR A 409 -6.71 -1.25 16.27
C THR A 409 -6.50 0.16 16.79
N SER A 410 -7.62 0.82 17.10
CA SER A 410 -7.69 2.15 17.70
C SER A 410 -8.72 2.16 18.81
N GLU A 411 -8.54 3.07 19.77
CA GLU A 411 -9.53 3.34 20.82
C GLU A 411 -10.90 3.76 20.21
N GLU A 412 -11.99 3.55 20.95
CA GLU A 412 -13.35 3.81 20.44
C GLU A 412 -13.57 5.28 20.03
N ASP A 413 -12.99 6.22 20.79
CA ASP A 413 -13.11 7.65 20.51
C ASP A 413 -12.36 8.06 19.23
N VAL A 414 -11.18 7.48 18.99
CA VAL A 414 -10.38 7.63 17.76
C VAL A 414 -11.14 7.04 16.57
N SER A 415 -11.73 5.86 16.75
CA SER A 415 -12.51 5.17 15.70
C SER A 415 -13.74 6.00 15.31
N SER A 416 -14.45 6.59 16.29
CA SER A 416 -15.58 7.49 16.02
C SER A 416 -15.17 8.74 15.24
N ARG A 417 -13.98 9.31 15.53
CA ARG A 417 -13.45 10.45 14.77
C ARG A 417 -13.10 10.05 13.34
N TYR A 418 -12.49 8.88 13.17
CA TYR A 418 -12.16 8.35 11.86
C TYR A 418 -13.42 8.18 10.98
N GLU A 419 -14.47 7.55 11.50
CA GLU A 419 -15.76 7.36 10.79
C GLU A 419 -16.41 8.70 10.39
N LYS A 420 -16.25 9.74 11.22
CA LYS A 420 -16.71 11.11 10.95
C LYS A 420 -15.78 11.91 10.03
N GLU A 421 -14.70 11.30 9.55
CA GLU A 421 -13.67 11.95 8.73
C GLU A 421 -13.08 13.18 9.40
N ILE A 422 -12.69 13.02 10.67
CA ILE A 422 -11.96 14.03 11.44
C ILE A 422 -10.53 13.53 11.63
N MET A 423 -9.54 14.32 11.16
CA MET A 423 -8.13 13.94 11.26
C MET A 423 -7.66 13.81 12.71
N GLU A 424 -6.87 12.81 13.02
CA GLU A 424 -6.35 12.53 14.36
C GLU A 424 -4.95 13.14 14.52
N PHE A 425 -4.80 14.09 15.45
CA PHE A 425 -3.54 14.78 15.74
C PHE A 425 -3.08 14.67 17.20
N GLY A 426 -3.80 13.93 18.06
CA GLY A 426 -3.57 13.86 19.50
C GLY A 426 -2.25 13.19 19.91
N ALA A 427 -1.59 12.48 19.00
CA ALA A 427 -0.33 11.81 19.27
C ALA A 427 0.87 12.76 19.22
N ASN A 428 1.79 12.64 20.18
CA ASN A 428 3.07 13.35 20.15
C ASN A 428 3.99 12.75 19.07
N SER A 429 4.29 13.52 18.02
CA SER A 429 5.17 13.06 16.93
C SER A 429 5.96 14.22 16.30
N PRO A 430 7.27 14.05 16.05
CA PRO A 430 8.06 14.99 15.27
C PRO A 430 7.49 15.26 13.87
N MET A 431 6.78 14.29 13.28
CA MET A 431 6.10 14.47 11.99
C MET A 431 5.04 15.58 12.06
N PHE A 432 4.25 15.62 13.14
CA PHE A 432 3.24 16.65 13.33
C PHE A 432 3.87 18.02 13.58
N ASN A 433 5.01 18.09 14.27
CA ASN A 433 5.75 19.33 14.47
C ASN A 433 6.22 19.93 13.13
N ILE A 434 6.73 19.10 12.20
CA ILE A 434 7.11 19.56 10.85
C ILE A 434 5.87 20.06 10.09
N LEU A 435 4.78 19.30 10.08
CA LEU A 435 3.54 19.71 9.41
C LEU A 435 3.01 21.03 9.95
N ALA A 436 2.93 21.17 11.28
CA ALA A 436 2.48 22.38 11.94
C ALA A 436 3.40 23.57 11.61
N THR A 437 4.72 23.39 11.65
CA THR A 437 5.69 24.45 11.35
C THR A 437 5.54 24.93 9.91
N VAL A 438 5.51 24.02 8.93
CA VAL A 438 5.35 24.38 7.51
C VAL A 438 3.98 25.01 7.26
N ALA A 439 2.91 24.48 7.85
CA ALA A 439 1.58 25.07 7.74
C ALA A 439 1.53 26.49 8.33
N LEU A 440 2.18 26.74 9.47
CA LEU A 440 2.26 28.07 10.09
C LEU A 440 3.05 29.06 9.24
N VAL A 441 4.20 28.65 8.70
CA VAL A 441 4.99 29.48 7.76
C VAL A 441 4.15 29.86 6.54
N ASN A 442 3.38 28.92 5.99
CA ASN A 442 2.49 29.18 4.87
C ASN A 442 1.34 30.13 5.23
N LEU A 443 0.71 29.95 6.39
CA LEU A 443 -0.36 30.83 6.86
C LEU A 443 0.13 32.25 7.09
N LEU A 444 1.23 32.40 7.82
CA LEU A 444 1.82 33.71 8.13
C LEU A 444 2.33 34.39 6.85
N GLY A 445 2.98 33.64 5.95
CA GLY A 445 3.42 34.15 4.65
C GLY A 445 2.25 34.64 3.79
N PHE A 446 1.15 33.86 3.74
CA PHE A 446 -0.06 34.24 3.01
C PHE A 446 -0.73 35.50 3.61
N VAL A 447 -0.96 35.54 4.92
CA VAL A 447 -1.57 36.69 5.59
C VAL A 447 -0.72 37.94 5.43
N ALA A 448 0.60 37.85 5.59
CA ALA A 448 1.51 38.97 5.39
C ALA A 448 1.53 39.44 3.92
N GLY A 449 1.50 38.52 2.97
CA GLY A 449 1.44 38.82 1.54
C GLY A 449 0.15 39.53 1.13
N VAL A 450 -1.00 39.00 1.56
CA VAL A 450 -2.30 39.63 1.32
C VAL A 450 -2.36 40.99 1.99
N LYS A 451 -1.86 41.12 3.23
CA LYS A 451 -1.78 42.40 3.94
C LYS A 451 -0.96 43.43 3.16
N ARG A 452 0.21 43.06 2.62
CA ARG A 452 1.03 43.93 1.76
C ARG A 452 0.22 44.42 0.57
N VAL A 453 -0.37 43.51 -0.21
CA VAL A 453 -1.11 43.89 -1.42
C VAL A 453 -2.35 44.74 -1.12
N VAL A 454 -3.07 44.44 -0.03
CA VAL A 454 -4.33 45.13 0.32
C VAL A 454 -4.09 46.47 1.02
N LEU A 455 -3.12 46.55 1.93
CA LEU A 455 -2.86 47.79 2.70
C LEU A 455 -1.89 48.75 2.01
N ASP A 456 -0.92 48.24 1.24
CA ASP A 456 0.05 49.08 0.53
C ASP A 456 -0.48 49.54 -0.84
N MET A 457 -1.71 49.12 -1.21
CA MET A 457 -2.60 49.61 -2.28
C MET A 457 -1.97 50.07 -3.61
N GLN A 458 -1.01 49.30 -4.15
CA GLN A 458 -0.58 49.44 -5.54
C GLN A 458 -1.07 48.24 -6.37
N ASN A 459 -1.85 48.49 -7.43
CA ASN A 459 -2.25 47.47 -8.42
C ASN A 459 -1.05 46.73 -9.03
N GLU A 460 0.13 47.37 -9.02
CA GLU A 460 1.38 46.77 -9.48
C GLU A 460 1.80 45.57 -8.62
N ASP A 461 1.55 45.58 -7.31
CA ASP A 461 1.93 44.49 -6.41
C ASP A 461 1.07 43.24 -6.63
N PHE A 462 -0.22 43.40 -6.90
CA PHE A 462 -1.07 42.26 -7.27
C PHE A 462 -0.68 41.70 -8.63
N ASN A 463 -0.38 42.56 -9.61
CA ASN A 463 0.10 42.09 -10.92
C ASN A 463 1.43 41.32 -10.78
N LEU A 464 2.28 41.69 -9.82
CA LEU A 464 3.57 41.07 -9.58
C LEU A 464 3.49 39.77 -8.76
N LEU A 465 2.63 39.70 -7.74
CA LEU A 465 2.60 38.61 -6.76
C LEU A 465 1.34 37.72 -6.84
N GLY A 466 0.37 38.04 -7.69
CA GLY A 466 -0.95 37.41 -7.62
C GLY A 466 -0.96 35.90 -7.86
N LEU A 467 -0.14 35.36 -8.78
CA LEU A 467 0.01 33.90 -8.95
C LEU A 467 0.54 33.22 -7.69
N GLN A 468 1.48 33.87 -7.01
CA GLN A 468 2.08 33.38 -5.77
C GLN A 468 1.08 33.42 -4.62
N ILE A 469 0.23 34.46 -4.56
CA ILE A 469 -0.86 34.58 -3.58
C ILE A 469 -1.87 33.44 -3.79
N ILE A 470 -2.27 33.15 -5.03
CA ILE A 470 -3.17 32.04 -5.34
C ILE A 470 -2.56 30.71 -4.90
N LEU A 471 -1.29 30.45 -5.23
CA LEU A 471 -0.59 29.23 -4.83
C LEU A 471 -0.50 29.09 -3.30
N CYS A 472 -0.06 30.13 -2.60
CA CYS A 472 0.05 30.10 -1.14
C CYS A 472 -1.33 29.93 -0.48
N GLY A 473 -2.37 30.58 -1.03
CA GLY A 473 -3.74 30.41 -0.58
C GLY A 473 -4.22 28.97 -0.73
N LEU A 474 -3.93 28.31 -1.86
CA LEU A 474 -4.25 26.89 -2.05
C LEU A 474 -3.52 26.00 -1.05
N VAL A 475 -2.24 26.25 -0.78
CA VAL A 475 -1.47 25.49 0.23
C VAL A 475 -2.05 25.68 1.64
N VAL A 476 -2.50 26.89 1.98
CA VAL A 476 -3.22 27.16 3.24
C VAL A 476 -4.54 26.38 3.27
N LEU A 477 -5.33 26.38 2.20
CA LEU A 477 -6.59 25.64 2.14
C LEU A 477 -6.41 24.11 2.27
N VAL A 478 -5.37 23.55 1.65
CA VAL A 478 -5.03 22.13 1.80
C VAL A 478 -4.76 21.78 3.27
N ASN A 479 -4.14 22.71 4.01
CA ASN A 479 -3.77 22.55 5.42
C ASN A 479 -4.89 22.92 6.42
N LEU A 480 -6.12 23.19 5.98
CA LEU A 480 -7.21 23.60 6.87
C LEU A 480 -7.42 22.67 8.09
N PRO A 481 -7.37 21.32 7.96
CA PRO A 481 -7.50 20.43 9.12
C PRO A 481 -6.39 20.59 10.16
N LEU A 482 -5.15 20.93 9.74
CA LEU A 482 -4.06 21.23 10.68
C LEU A 482 -4.36 22.50 11.48
N TYR A 483 -4.84 23.57 10.85
CA TYR A 483 -5.20 24.79 11.59
C TYR A 483 -6.37 24.56 12.55
N GLN A 484 -7.34 23.72 12.16
CA GLN A 484 -8.39 23.26 13.08
C GLN A 484 -7.79 22.53 14.28
N GLY A 485 -6.87 21.59 14.05
CA GLY A 485 -6.16 20.86 15.10
C GLY A 485 -5.27 21.73 16.00
N LEU A 486 -4.68 22.79 15.46
CA LEU A 486 -3.80 23.71 16.20
C LEU A 486 -4.57 24.72 17.06
N PHE A 487 -5.63 25.33 16.51
CA PHE A 487 -6.20 26.55 17.09
C PHE A 487 -7.63 26.40 17.60
N PHE A 488 -8.42 25.49 17.03
CA PHE A 488 -9.88 25.51 17.21
C PHE A 488 -10.43 24.27 17.92
N ARG A 489 -9.78 23.11 17.77
CA ARG A 489 -10.25 21.86 18.38
C ARG A 489 -10.00 21.81 19.88
N LYS A 490 -10.99 21.30 20.59
CA LYS A 490 -10.98 21.12 22.06
C LYS A 490 -11.01 19.65 22.48
N ASP A 491 -11.25 18.74 21.54
CA ASP A 491 -11.24 17.30 21.78
C ASP A 491 -9.81 16.73 21.82
N ASN A 492 -9.68 15.44 22.16
CA ASN A 492 -8.39 14.76 22.32
C ASN A 492 -7.60 14.60 21.01
N GLY A 493 -8.22 14.77 19.84
CA GLY A 493 -7.55 14.70 18.55
C GLY A 493 -6.99 16.03 18.06
N ARG A 494 -6.92 17.06 18.91
CA ARG A 494 -6.17 18.30 18.66
C ARG A 494 -4.66 18.06 18.75
N ILE A 495 -3.85 18.95 18.16
CA ILE A 495 -2.40 18.90 18.37
C ILE A 495 -2.10 19.24 19.84
N PRO A 496 -1.33 18.41 20.56
CA PRO A 496 -0.98 18.67 21.96
C PRO A 496 -0.26 20.03 22.12
N SER A 497 -0.68 20.80 23.13
CA SER A 497 -0.12 22.13 23.42
C SER A 497 1.21 22.08 24.19
N SER A 498 1.61 20.91 24.66
CA SER A 498 2.88 20.67 25.35
C SER A 498 3.56 19.44 24.73
N VAL A 499 4.81 19.62 24.29
CA VAL A 499 5.69 18.55 23.78
C VAL A 499 6.14 17.66 24.93
#